data_AF-A0A3D2RLW9-F1
#
_entry.id   AF-A0A3D2RLW9-F1
#
_cell.length_a   1.000
_cell.length_b   1.000
_cell.length_c   1.000
_cell.angle_alpha   90.00
_cell.angle_beta   90.00
_cell.angle_gamma   90.00
#
_symmetry.space_group_name_H-M   'P 1'
#
loop_
_entity.id
_entity.type
_entity.pdbx_description
1 polymer ?
#
loop_
_entity_poly.entity_id
_entity_poly.type
_entity_poly.pdbx_seq_one_letter_code
_entity_poly.pdbx_strand_id
1 'polypeptide(L)'
;MSDPVGEFNLKNTAIGFNTTADGQLQQTVDFEGTATGFGGVFGTLIITQPLAEAGATGGPCAWAGKALLDDNSILGGIGEGTWEQIGSESRFKVSMIINISDGGKLRSEGVIDHGARSYSGHLYDAS
;
A
#
# COMPACT_ATOMS: atom_id res chain seq x y z
N MET A 1 -21.19 1.28 -6.31
CA MET A 1 -20.03 1.49 -5.43
C MET A 1 -20.54 1.30 -4.01
N SER A 2 -19.91 0.42 -3.23
CA SER A 2 -20.17 0.33 -1.79
C SER A 2 -19.62 1.59 -1.11
N ASP A 3 -20.27 2.00 -0.03
CA ASP A 3 -19.75 3.07 0.81
C ASP A 3 -18.45 2.60 1.49
N PRO A 4 -17.45 3.48 1.66
CA PRO A 4 -16.25 3.15 2.42
C PRO A 4 -16.58 2.72 3.85
N VAL A 5 -15.89 1.70 4.35
CA VAL A 5 -15.93 1.29 5.76
C VAL A 5 -14.89 2.01 6.60
N GLY A 6 -13.99 2.76 5.96
CA GLY A 6 -12.95 3.52 6.62
C GLY A 6 -12.07 4.30 5.66
N GLU A 7 -11.16 5.08 6.23
CA GLU A 7 -10.13 5.82 5.51
C GLU A 7 -8.76 5.59 6.16
N PHE A 8 -7.70 5.87 5.41
CA PHE A 8 -6.33 5.85 5.91
C PHE A 8 -5.54 7.07 5.45
N ASN A 9 -4.59 7.48 6.29
CA ASN A 9 -3.66 8.56 5.98
C ASN A 9 -2.28 8.20 6.49
N LEU A 10 -1.36 7.96 5.54
CA LEU A 10 -0.01 7.49 5.81
C LEU A 10 1.02 8.45 5.22
N LYS A 11 2.13 8.58 5.92
CA LYS A 11 3.32 9.31 5.50
C LYS A 11 4.36 8.33 5.00
N ASN A 12 4.99 8.64 3.87
CA ASN A 12 6.16 7.92 3.37
C ASN A 12 7.37 8.26 4.26
N THR A 13 7.94 7.25 4.89
CA THR A 13 9.10 7.37 5.78
C THR A 13 10.40 7.03 5.07
N ALA A 14 10.40 6.02 4.20
CA ALA A 14 11.56 5.60 3.44
C ALA A 14 11.21 5.06 2.05
N ILE A 15 12.20 5.10 1.16
CA ILE A 15 12.18 4.42 -0.14
C ILE A 15 13.48 3.62 -0.24
N GLY A 16 13.36 2.33 -0.50
CA GLY A 16 14.48 1.41 -0.70
C GLY A 16 14.45 0.81 -2.10
N PHE A 17 15.63 0.41 -2.59
CA PHE A 17 15.80 -0.30 -3.83
C PHE A 17 16.70 -1.51 -3.62
N ASN A 18 16.35 -2.63 -4.22
CA ASN A 18 17.09 -3.87 -4.16
C ASN A 18 16.96 -4.63 -5.48
N THR A 19 17.72 -5.70 -5.64
CA THR A 19 17.59 -6.65 -6.74
C THR A 19 17.11 -7.99 -6.20
N THR A 20 16.11 -8.58 -6.84
CA THR A 20 15.70 -9.96 -6.55
C THR A 20 16.75 -10.95 -7.04
N ALA A 21 16.68 -12.21 -6.61
CA ALA A 21 17.63 -13.25 -7.00
C ALA A 21 17.64 -13.52 -8.52
N ASP A 22 16.52 -13.29 -9.19
CA ASP A 22 16.35 -13.39 -10.66
C ASP A 22 16.69 -12.07 -11.39
N GLY A 23 17.24 -11.07 -10.70
CA GLY A 23 17.76 -9.84 -11.30
C GLY A 23 16.71 -8.77 -11.60
N GLN A 24 15.52 -8.86 -11.00
CA GLN A 24 14.49 -7.83 -11.13
C GLN A 24 14.75 -6.66 -10.18
N LEU A 25 14.32 -5.47 -10.58
CA LEU A 25 14.33 -4.30 -9.71
C LEU A 25 13.19 -4.44 -8.69
N GLN A 26 13.52 -4.39 -7.40
CA GLN A 26 12.56 -4.34 -6.31
C GLN A 26 12.64 -3.00 -5.61
N GLN A 27 11.55 -2.25 -5.63
CA GLN A 27 11.36 -1.02 -4.88
C GLN A 27 10.49 -1.31 -3.66
N THR A 28 10.90 -0.79 -2.50
CA THR A 28 10.10 -0.79 -1.27
C THR A 28 9.81 0.64 -0.85
N VAL A 29 8.58 0.91 -0.44
CA VAL A 29 8.17 2.21 0.07
C VAL A 29 7.51 2.01 1.42
N ASP A 30 8.14 2.54 2.46
CA ASP A 30 7.67 2.40 3.83
C ASP A 30 6.76 3.56 4.21
N PHE A 31 5.68 3.22 4.89
CA PHE A 31 4.62 4.12 5.30
C PHE A 31 4.28 3.94 6.78
N GLU A 32 3.98 5.05 7.45
CA GLU A 32 3.43 5.06 8.81
C GLU A 32 2.26 6.04 8.91
N GLY A 33 1.24 5.75 9.71
CA GLY A 33 0.12 6.66 9.93
C GLY A 33 -1.04 5.99 10.64
N THR A 34 -2.27 6.35 10.27
CA THR A 34 -3.49 5.80 10.90
C THR A 34 -4.50 5.34 9.87
N ALA A 35 -5.38 4.43 10.30
CA ALA A 35 -6.55 4.01 9.54
C ALA A 35 -7.75 3.74 10.45
N THR A 36 -8.96 4.02 9.96
CA THR A 36 -10.21 3.77 10.69
C THR A 36 -10.30 2.30 11.12
N GLY A 37 -10.48 2.05 12.41
CA GLY A 37 -10.57 0.70 12.99
C GLY A 37 -9.23 0.00 13.25
N PHE A 38 -8.09 0.60 12.88
CA PHE A 38 -6.77 -0.03 13.00
C PHE A 38 -5.76 0.73 13.87
N GLY A 39 -6.11 1.90 14.42
CA GLY A 39 -5.17 2.71 15.20
C GLY A 39 -3.95 3.10 14.36
N GLY A 40 -2.75 2.80 14.86
CA GLY A 40 -1.49 3.07 14.18
C GLY A 40 -1.15 2.00 13.14
N VAL A 41 -0.85 2.39 11.90
CA VAL A 41 -0.54 1.50 10.78
C VAL A 41 0.89 1.71 10.31
N PHE A 42 1.61 0.61 10.09
CA PHE A 42 2.96 0.58 9.54
C PHE A 42 3.02 -0.45 8.42
N GLY A 43 3.53 -0.09 7.26
CA GLY A 43 3.66 -1.07 6.19
C GLY A 43 4.51 -0.62 5.03
N THR A 44 4.81 -1.59 4.18
CA THR A 44 5.70 -1.46 3.05
C THR A 44 4.94 -1.83 1.79
N LEU A 45 4.87 -0.89 0.84
CA LEU A 45 4.48 -1.20 -0.54
C LEU A 45 5.71 -1.76 -1.27
N ILE A 46 5.51 -2.86 -2.00
CA ILE A 46 6.55 -3.57 -2.71
C ILE A 46 6.17 -3.59 -4.19
N ILE A 47 7.07 -3.08 -5.04
CA ILE A 47 6.95 -3.15 -6.50
C ILE A 47 8.16 -3.92 -7.01
N THR A 48 7.90 -4.99 -7.74
CA THR A 48 8.94 -5.82 -8.37
C THR A 48 8.68 -5.86 -9.87
N GLN A 49 9.68 -5.47 -10.66
CA GLN A 49 9.55 -5.34 -12.10
C GLN A 49 10.90 -5.56 -12.82
N PRO A 50 10.90 -5.97 -14.10
CA PRO A 50 12.11 -6.00 -14.91
C PRO A 50 12.81 -4.64 -14.94
N LEU A 51 14.15 -4.61 -14.98
CA LEU A 51 14.91 -3.35 -15.06
C LEU A 51 14.54 -2.52 -16.30
N ALA A 52 14.24 -3.18 -17.43
CA ALA A 52 13.81 -2.51 -18.65
C ALA A 52 12.46 -1.78 -18.50
N GLU A 53 11.67 -2.13 -17.49
CA GLU A 53 10.37 -1.56 -17.18
C GLU A 53 10.44 -0.55 -16.03
N ALA A 54 11.63 -0.07 -15.67
CA ALA A 54 11.81 0.93 -14.60
C ALA A 54 10.98 2.23 -14.80
N GLY A 55 10.62 2.55 -16.05
CA GLY A 55 9.77 3.68 -16.41
C GLY A 55 8.31 3.32 -16.68
N ALA A 56 7.83 2.14 -16.26
CA ALA A 56 6.42 1.77 -16.38
C ALA A 56 5.53 2.81 -15.70
N THR A 57 4.30 2.98 -16.21
CA THR A 57 3.30 3.89 -15.63
C THR A 57 2.22 3.13 -14.85
N GLY A 58 2.45 1.85 -14.59
CA GLY A 58 1.56 0.99 -13.83
C GLY A 58 2.08 -0.44 -13.79
N GLY A 59 1.57 -1.23 -12.86
CA GLY A 59 1.99 -2.61 -12.70
C GLY A 59 1.44 -3.26 -11.44
N PRO A 60 1.78 -4.53 -11.20
CA PRO A 60 1.44 -5.20 -9.95
C PRO A 60 2.22 -4.59 -8.77
N CYS A 61 1.62 -4.65 -7.58
CA CYS A 61 2.27 -4.33 -6.33
C CYS A 61 1.78 -5.25 -5.21
N ALA A 62 2.60 -5.41 -4.18
CA ALA A 62 2.23 -6.08 -2.94
C ALA A 62 2.34 -5.13 -1.75
N TRP A 63 1.67 -5.48 -0.66
CA TRP A 63 1.71 -4.79 0.61
C TRP A 63 2.02 -5.78 1.73
N ALA A 64 2.87 -5.39 2.67
CA ALA A 64 3.04 -6.09 3.93
C ALA A 64 3.08 -5.08 5.07
N GLY A 65 2.31 -5.29 6.12
CA GLY A 65 2.24 -4.35 7.23
C GLY A 65 1.61 -4.90 8.50
N LYS A 66 1.61 -4.05 9.52
CA LYS A 66 0.97 -4.29 10.80
C LYS A 66 0.18 -3.07 11.26
N ALA A 67 -0.89 -3.32 11.99
CA ALA A 67 -1.64 -2.34 12.74
C ALA A 67 -1.44 -2.56 14.23
N LEU A 68 -1.31 -1.48 15.00
CA LEU A 68 -1.37 -1.44 16.45
C LEU A 68 -2.73 -0.83 16.84
N LEU A 69 -3.64 -1.68 17.31
CA LEU A 69 -4.98 -1.27 17.71
C LEU A 69 -4.95 -0.48 19.02
N ASP A 70 -6.06 0.20 19.33
CA ASP A 70 -6.19 1.04 20.54
C ASP A 70 -6.07 0.23 21.84
N ASP A 71 -6.37 -1.07 21.80
CA ASP A 71 -6.19 -2.01 22.91
C ASP A 71 -4.76 -2.59 23.01
N ASN A 72 -3.84 -2.12 22.16
CA ASN A 72 -2.46 -2.60 21.96
C ASN A 72 -2.32 -3.99 21.36
N SER A 73 -3.40 -4.62 20.89
CA SER A 73 -3.28 -5.81 20.05
C SER A 73 -2.72 -5.46 18.67
N ILE A 74 -2.19 -6.48 17.99
CA ILE A 74 -1.53 -6.31 16.69
C ILE A 74 -2.23 -7.17 15.64
N LEU A 75 -2.59 -6.56 14.52
CA LEU A 75 -3.05 -7.26 13.32
C LEU A 75 -1.98 -7.18 12.24
N GLY A 76 -1.75 -8.30 11.55
CA GLY A 76 -0.93 -8.35 10.34
C GLY A 76 -1.81 -8.23 9.10
N GLY A 77 -1.29 -7.56 8.06
CA GLY A 77 -1.96 -7.43 6.78
C GLY A 77 -1.00 -7.73 5.63
N ILE A 78 -1.45 -8.59 4.69
CA ILE A 78 -0.75 -8.84 3.42
C ILE A 78 -1.72 -8.53 2.30
N GLY A 79 -1.30 -7.69 1.35
CA GLY A 79 -2.11 -7.28 0.22
C GLY A 79 -1.44 -7.52 -1.12
N GLU A 80 -2.27 -7.74 -2.13
CA GLU A 80 -1.87 -7.81 -3.54
C GLU A 80 -2.77 -6.90 -4.35
N GLY A 81 -2.20 -6.25 -5.36
CA GLY A 81 -2.92 -5.25 -6.13
C GLY A 81 -2.14 -4.69 -7.30
N THR A 82 -2.56 -3.51 -7.74
CA THR A 82 -1.97 -2.80 -8.85
C THR A 82 -1.78 -1.33 -8.50
N TRP A 83 -0.78 -0.73 -9.14
CA TRP A 83 -0.58 0.71 -9.15
C TRP A 83 -0.69 1.27 -10.58
N GLU A 84 -1.12 2.51 -10.70
CA GLU A 84 -1.25 3.22 -11.99
C GLU A 84 -0.94 4.71 -11.80
N GLN A 85 -0.12 5.28 -12.67
CA GLN A 85 0.18 6.70 -12.70
C GLN A 85 -1.05 7.53 -13.10
N ILE A 86 -1.28 8.63 -12.41
CA ILE A 86 -2.35 9.57 -12.72
C ILE A 86 -1.85 10.54 -13.79
N GLY A 87 -2.22 10.29 -15.04
CA GLY A 87 -1.80 11.12 -16.17
C GLY A 87 -0.27 11.16 -16.28
N SER A 88 0.31 12.36 -16.23
CA SER A 88 1.76 12.58 -16.20
C SER A 88 2.27 13.09 -14.84
N GLU A 89 1.48 12.97 -13.78
CA GLU A 89 1.82 13.46 -12.44
C GLU A 89 2.72 12.48 -11.69
N SER A 90 3.43 12.94 -10.66
CA SER A 90 4.12 12.07 -9.69
C SER A 90 3.16 11.51 -8.62
N ARG A 91 1.96 11.14 -9.06
CA ARG A 91 0.85 10.64 -8.24
C ARG A 91 0.34 9.34 -8.84
N PHE A 92 0.09 8.37 -7.97
CA PHE A 92 -0.18 7.00 -8.38
C PHE A 92 -1.38 6.46 -7.62
N LYS A 93 -2.38 5.96 -8.33
CA LYS A 93 -3.46 5.18 -7.73
C LYS A 93 -2.92 3.82 -7.35
N VAL A 94 -3.33 3.32 -6.20
CA VAL A 94 -3.07 1.96 -5.75
C VAL A 94 -4.40 1.34 -5.37
N SER A 95 -4.68 0.16 -5.92
CA SER A 95 -5.85 -0.65 -5.57
C SER A 95 -5.39 -2.04 -5.18
N MET A 96 -5.80 -2.52 -4.02
CA MET A 96 -5.35 -3.81 -3.48
C MET A 96 -6.43 -4.51 -2.67
N ILE A 97 -6.32 -5.83 -2.61
CA ILE A 97 -7.05 -6.67 -1.68
C ILE A 97 -6.09 -7.07 -0.56
N ILE A 98 -6.45 -6.75 0.68
CA ILE A 98 -5.64 -7.02 1.88
C ILE A 98 -6.34 -8.10 2.71
N ASN A 99 -5.60 -9.18 2.99
CA ASN A 99 -6.00 -10.20 3.93
C ASN A 99 -5.42 -9.86 5.32
N ILE A 100 -6.29 -9.88 6.33
CA ILE A 100 -5.96 -9.53 7.71
C ILE A 100 -5.82 -10.80 8.54
N SER A 101 -4.91 -10.79 9.52
CA SER A 101 -4.58 -11.98 10.34
C SER A 101 -5.73 -12.52 11.19
N ASP A 102 -6.80 -11.75 11.39
CA ASP A 102 -8.03 -12.19 12.07
C ASP A 102 -9.05 -12.86 11.13
N GLY A 103 -8.69 -13.03 9.84
CA GLY A 103 -9.56 -13.57 8.80
C GLY A 103 -10.37 -12.51 8.06
N GLY A 104 -10.28 -11.25 8.46
CA GLY A 104 -10.88 -10.13 7.75
C GLY A 104 -10.25 -9.90 6.37
N LYS A 105 -11.02 -9.29 5.48
CA LYS A 105 -10.57 -8.96 4.12
C LYS A 105 -11.07 -7.58 3.74
N LEU A 106 -10.15 -6.73 3.28
CA LEU A 106 -10.44 -5.36 2.90
C LEU A 106 -9.98 -5.10 1.47
N ARG A 107 -10.74 -4.28 0.76
CA ARG A 107 -10.26 -3.63 -0.46
C ARG A 107 -9.79 -2.23 -0.09
N SER A 108 -8.55 -1.90 -0.45
CA SER A 108 -7.96 -0.58 -0.27
C SER A 108 -7.85 0.11 -1.63
N GLU A 109 -8.31 1.35 -1.71
CA GLU A 109 -8.11 2.21 -2.87
C GLU A 109 -7.54 3.55 -2.38
N GLY A 110 -6.34 3.90 -2.82
CA GLY A 110 -5.70 5.15 -2.41
C GLY A 110 -4.81 5.76 -3.47
N VAL A 111 -4.23 6.90 -3.11
CA VAL A 111 -3.32 7.68 -3.95
C VAL A 111 -2.03 7.93 -3.19
N ILE A 112 -0.93 7.49 -3.79
CA ILE A 112 0.42 7.86 -3.39
C ILE A 112 0.77 9.17 -4.08
N ASP A 113 1.17 10.16 -3.30
CA ASP A 113 1.76 11.40 -3.79
C ASP A 113 3.23 11.45 -3.40
N HIS A 114 4.13 11.30 -4.37
CA HIS A 114 5.57 11.32 -4.12
C HIS A 114 6.07 12.71 -3.71
N GLY A 115 5.47 13.78 -4.23
CA GLY A 115 5.87 15.15 -3.91
C GLY A 115 5.50 15.51 -2.48
N ALA A 116 4.32 15.09 -2.03
CA ALA A 116 3.86 15.27 -0.66
C ALA A 116 4.37 14.20 0.31
N ARG A 117 5.06 13.15 -0.18
CA ARG A 117 5.47 11.97 0.59
C ARG A 117 4.30 11.38 1.40
N SER A 118 3.17 11.14 0.73
CA SER A 118 1.94 10.66 1.38
C SER A 118 1.29 9.50 0.64
N TYR A 119 0.49 8.72 1.36
CA TYR A 119 -0.41 7.72 0.83
C TYR A 119 -1.72 7.76 1.61
N SER A 120 -2.81 8.14 0.94
CA SER A 120 -4.13 8.26 1.57
C SER A 120 -5.23 7.69 0.70
N GLY A 121 -6.31 7.23 1.32
CA GLY A 121 -7.37 6.54 0.59
C GLY A 121 -8.47 5.98 1.47
N HIS A 122 -9.27 5.11 0.87
CA HIS A 122 -10.45 4.52 1.47
C HIS A 122 -10.32 3.00 1.55
N LEU A 123 -10.93 2.45 2.58
CA LEU A 123 -11.09 1.02 2.81
C LEU A 123 -12.55 0.63 2.55
N TYR A 124 -12.74 -0.52 1.93
CA TYR A 124 -14.05 -1.10 1.65
C TYR A 124 -14.07 -2.54 2.14
N ASP A 125 -15.25 -3.01 2.52
CA ASP A 125 -15.46 -4.43 2.74
C ASP A 125 -15.19 -5.22 1.45
N ALA A 126 -14.49 -6.33 1.59
CA ALA A 126 -14.16 -7.25 0.50
C ALA A 126 -14.41 -8.72 0.88
N SER A 127 -15.19 -8.93 1.94
CA SER A 127 -15.69 -10.24 2.38
C SER A 127 -16.85 -10.76 1.54
#